data_AF-A0A9N9HME5-F1
#
_entry.id   AF-A0A9N9HME5-F1
#
_cell.length_a   1.000
_cell.length_b   1.000
_cell.length_c   1.000
_cell.angle_alpha   90.00
_cell.angle_beta   90.00
_cell.angle_gamma   90.00
#
_symmetry.space_group_name_H-M   'P 1'
#
loop_
_entity.id
_entity.type
_entity.pdbx_description
1 polymer ?
#
loop_
_entity_poly.entity_id
_entity_poly.type
_entity_poly.pdbx_seq_one_letter_code
_entity_poly.pdbx_strand_id
1 'polypeptide(L)'
;MSTNSESIEWIEQSINKEDINYFKYIGFNNIIEIGSGGFSKVYRAKWENDTYVALKSFHLDTVKEIVREFKLHRRVDFHENIIRLLGITKDS
;
A
#
# COMPACT_ATOMS: atom_id res chain seq x y z
N MET A 1 -21.25 11.95 -4.22
CA MET A 1 -20.55 12.58 -3.09
C MET A 1 -20.58 11.59 -1.93
N SER A 2 -19.46 10.88 -1.66
CA SER A 2 -19.20 10.02 -0.45
C SER A 2 -18.16 8.89 -0.68
N THR A 3 -17.47 8.78 -1.82
CA THR A 3 -16.72 7.54 -2.14
C THR A 3 -15.38 7.37 -1.39
N ASN A 4 -14.74 8.46 -0.97
CA ASN A 4 -13.45 8.39 -0.28
C ASN A 4 -13.63 8.06 1.21
N SER A 5 -14.68 8.55 1.86
CA SER A 5 -14.96 8.25 3.28
C SER A 5 -15.24 6.76 3.50
N GLU A 6 -16.08 6.15 2.65
CA GLU A 6 -16.35 4.71 2.72
C GLU A 6 -15.08 3.87 2.48
N SER A 7 -14.22 4.31 1.56
CA SER A 7 -12.97 3.61 1.25
C SER A 7 -11.95 3.72 2.39
N ILE A 8 -11.86 4.88 3.06
CA ILE A 8 -11.02 5.08 4.24
C ILE A 8 -11.53 4.21 5.40
N GLU A 9 -12.83 4.24 5.67
CA GLU A 9 -13.44 3.43 6.72
C GLU A 9 -13.19 1.93 6.48
N TRP A 10 -13.31 1.48 5.23
CA TRP A 10 -13.00 0.09 4.86
C TRP A 10 -11.53 -0.26 5.16
N ILE A 11 -10.58 0.64 4.86
CA ILE A 11 -9.16 0.44 5.17
C ILE A 11 -8.95 0.35 6.68
N GLU A 12 -9.48 1.28 7.45
CA GLU A 12 -9.34 1.31 8.91
C GLU A 12 -9.93 0.04 9.55
N GLN A 13 -11.13 -0.38 9.12
CA GLN A 13 -11.73 -1.63 9.57
C GLN A 13 -10.90 -2.86 9.20
N SER A 14 -10.27 -2.85 8.02
CA SER A 14 -9.44 -3.98 7.58
C SER A 14 -8.11 -4.06 8.34
N ILE A 15 -7.53 -2.92 8.74
CA ILE A 15 -6.39 -2.88 9.67
C ILE A 15 -6.82 -3.43 11.04
N ASN A 16 -7.93 -2.94 11.58
CA ASN A 16 -8.44 -3.35 12.91
C ASN A 16 -8.81 -4.83 13.00
N LYS A 17 -9.20 -5.44 11.87
CA LYS A 17 -9.48 -6.89 11.76
C LYS A 17 -8.24 -7.74 11.49
N GLU A 18 -7.06 -7.13 11.39
CA GLU A 18 -5.81 -7.80 11.01
C GLU A 18 -5.86 -8.47 9.62
N ASP A 19 -6.79 -8.04 8.77
CA ASP A 19 -6.87 -8.46 7.36
C ASP A 19 -5.75 -7.82 6.52
N ILE A 20 -5.21 -6.69 7.00
CA ILE A 20 -4.14 -5.93 6.35
C ILE A 20 -3.14 -5.49 7.40
N ASN A 21 -1.86 -5.78 7.17
CA ASN A 21 -0.80 -5.25 8.02
C ASN A 21 -0.65 -3.75 7.82
N TYR A 22 -0.62 -3.00 8.93
CA TYR A 22 -0.27 -1.58 8.91
C TYR A 22 1.16 -1.39 9.40
N PHE A 23 1.98 -0.72 8.60
CA PHE A 23 3.34 -0.35 8.94
C PHE A 23 3.43 1.14 9.20
N LYS A 24 4.17 1.53 10.24
CA LYS A 24 4.47 2.94 10.48
C LYS A 24 5.48 3.41 9.44
N TYR A 25 5.17 4.50 8.74
CA TYR A 25 6.01 5.00 7.65
C TYR A 25 7.46 5.29 8.09
N ILE A 26 7.65 5.75 9.34
CA ILE A 26 8.96 6.00 9.95
C ILE A 26 9.88 4.77 10.00
N GLY A 27 9.34 3.56 9.86
CA GLY A 27 10.14 2.32 9.77
C GLY A 27 10.88 2.16 8.44
N PHE A 28 10.53 2.95 7.42
CA PHE A 28 11.21 2.94 6.12
C PHE A 28 12.28 4.02 6.07
N ASN A 29 13.44 3.69 5.52
CA ASN A 29 14.53 4.63 5.30
C ASN A 29 15.14 4.45 3.90
N ASN A 30 16.05 5.34 3.52
CA ASN A 30 16.68 5.34 2.20
C ASN A 30 15.64 5.26 1.05
N ILE A 31 14.60 6.09 1.17
CA ILE A 31 13.48 6.14 0.23
C ILE A 31 13.94 6.86 -1.02
N ILE A 32 14.00 6.15 -2.14
CA ILE A 32 14.47 6.67 -3.43
C ILE A 32 13.40 6.36 -4.48
N GLU A 33 12.94 7.39 -5.22
CA GLU A 33 12.02 7.19 -6.34
C GLU A 33 12.72 6.34 -7.42
N ILE A 34 12.07 5.26 -7.85
CA ILE A 34 12.57 4.34 -8.89
C ILE A 34 11.67 4.31 -10.12
N GLY A 35 10.49 4.94 -10.04
CA GLY A 35 9.59 5.06 -11.18
C GLY A 35 8.39 5.94 -10.85
N SER A 36 7.86 6.57 -11.88
CA SER A 36 6.63 7.35 -11.81
C SER A 36 5.78 7.10 -13.05
N GLY A 37 4.47 7.09 -12.84
CA GLY A 37 3.45 7.02 -13.89
C GLY A 37 2.36 8.06 -13.63
N GLY A 38 1.30 8.04 -14.44
CA GLY A 38 0.25 9.08 -14.39
C GLY A 38 -0.40 9.29 -13.02
N PHE A 39 -0.58 8.23 -12.24
CA PHE A 39 -1.34 8.28 -10.97
C PHE A 39 -0.55 7.80 -9.75
N SER A 40 0.65 7.27 -9.94
CA SER A 40 1.43 6.67 -8.86
C SER A 40 2.93 6.89 -9.03
N LYS A 41 3.61 6.94 -7.89
CA LYS A 41 5.07 6.88 -7.82
C LYS A 41 5.47 5.61 -7.09
N VAL A 42 6.61 5.06 -7.47
CA VAL A 42 7.19 3.89 -6.83
C VAL A 42 8.56 4.26 -6.28
N TYR A 43 8.76 3.94 -5.02
CA TYR A 43 10.00 4.17 -4.31
C TYR A 43 10.59 2.84 -3.88
N ARG A 44 11.90 2.69 -3.98
CA ARG A 44 12.63 1.68 -3.22
C ARG A 44 12.87 2.23 -1.83
N ALA A 45 12.58 1.45 -0.81
CA ALA A 45 12.93 1.78 0.57
C ALA A 45 13.66 0.60 1.22
N LYS A 46 14.51 0.91 2.19
CA LYS A 46 15.09 -0.07 3.10
C LYS A 46 14.14 -0.19 4.30
N TRP A 47 13.74 -1.42 4.58
CA TRP A 47 12.93 -1.85 5.71
C TRP A 47 13.75 -2.83 6.56
N GLU A 48 13.24 -3.25 7.72
CA GLU A 48 13.88 -4.09 8.73
C GLU A 48 14.94 -5.10 8.19
N ASN A 49 16.03 -5.27 8.96
CA ASN A 49 17.10 -6.23 8.67
C ASN A 49 17.69 -6.12 7.25
N ASP A 50 17.89 -4.88 6.79
CA ASP A 50 18.46 -4.58 5.47
C ASP A 50 17.64 -5.11 4.27
N THR A 51 16.35 -5.38 4.48
CA THR A 51 15.44 -5.81 3.43
C THR A 51 15.01 -4.62 2.58
N TYR A 52 15.03 -4.75 1.26
CA TYR A 52 14.47 -3.73 0.36
C TYR A 52 13.02 -4.03 0.03
N VAL A 53 12.20 -2.99 0.04
CA VAL A 53 10.78 -3.05 -0.35
C VAL A 53 10.47 -1.98 -1.39
N ALA A 54 9.39 -2.19 -2.15
CA ALA A 54 8.82 -1.18 -3.03
C ALA A 54 7.62 -0.52 -2.32
N LEU A 55 7.67 0.81 -2.17
CA LEU A 55 6.57 1.63 -1.71
C LEU A 55 5.89 2.26 -2.94
N LYS A 56 4.65 1.88 -3.22
CA LYS A 56 3.84 2.49 -4.27
C LYS A 56 2.92 3.53 -3.64
N SER A 57 3.14 4.80 -3.95
CA SER A 57 2.31 5.91 -3.46
C SER A 57 1.18 6.21 -4.45
N PHE A 58 0.05 6.62 -3.91
CA PHE A 58 -1.13 7.05 -4.66
C PHE A 58 -1.53 8.46 -4.22
N HIS A 59 -2.22 9.20 -5.08
CA HIS A 59 -2.79 10.49 -4.68
C HIS A 59 -4.01 10.27 -3.76
N LEU A 60 -4.26 11.19 -2.83
CA LEU A 60 -5.39 11.07 -1.89
C LEU A 60 -6.75 11.01 -2.58
N ASP A 61 -6.85 11.53 -3.81
CA ASP A 61 -8.08 11.47 -4.60
C ASP A 61 -8.39 10.05 -5.12
N THR A 62 -7.47 9.10 -4.95
CA THR A 62 -7.57 7.74 -5.50
C THR A 62 -7.67 6.64 -4.43
N VAL A 63 -8.10 6.93 -3.19
CA VAL A 63 -8.22 5.90 -2.13
C VAL A 63 -9.12 4.72 -2.55
N LYS A 64 -10.18 4.99 -3.32
CA LYS A 64 -11.04 3.94 -3.89
C LYS A 64 -10.26 2.97 -4.79
N GLU A 65 -9.26 3.46 -5.51
CA GLU A 65 -8.40 2.64 -6.36
C GLU A 65 -7.49 1.74 -5.53
N ILE A 66 -6.97 2.25 -4.41
CA ILE A 66 -6.19 1.45 -3.45
C ILE A 66 -7.04 0.27 -2.94
N VAL A 67 -8.27 0.53 -2.49
CA VAL A 67 -9.19 -0.51 -2.02
C VAL A 67 -9.50 -1.53 -3.12
N ARG A 68 -9.68 -1.06 -4.37
CA ARG A 68 -9.93 -1.94 -5.51
C ARG A 68 -8.73 -2.82 -5.83
N GLU A 69 -7.53 -2.23 -5.92
CA GLU A 69 -6.29 -2.95 -6.21
C GLU A 69 -6.01 -3.99 -5.12
N PHE A 70 -6.18 -3.63 -3.85
CA PHE A 70 -6.07 -4.55 -2.72
C PHE A 70 -7.01 -5.75 -2.85
N LYS A 71 -8.30 -5.51 -3.08
CA LYS A 71 -9.32 -6.57 -3.22
C LYS A 71 -9.03 -7.51 -4.38
N LEU A 72 -8.51 -6.99 -5.49
CA LEU A 72 -8.11 -7.80 -6.64
C LEU A 72 -6.87 -8.63 -6.33
N HIS A 73 -5.86 -8.00 -5.71
CA HIS A 73 -4.61 -8.64 -5.35
C HIS A 73 -4.82 -9.82 -4.40
N ARG A 74 -5.66 -9.66 -3.36
CA ARG A 74 -6.00 -10.72 -2.41
C ARG A 74 -6.57 -11.99 -3.07
N ARG A 75 -7.21 -11.86 -4.23
CA ARG A 75 -7.76 -13.01 -4.97
C ARG A 75 -6.69 -13.84 -5.67
N VAL A 76 -5.50 -13.29 -5.88
CA VAL A 76 -4.41 -13.90 -6.67
C VAL A 76 -3.08 -14.03 -5.91
N ASP A 77 -2.99 -13.52 -4.67
CA ASP A 77 -1.80 -13.53 -3.80
C ASP A 77 -1.33 -14.93 -3.35
N PHE A 78 -2.04 -15.99 -3.75
CA PHE A 78 -1.63 -17.38 -3.46
C PHE A 78 -0.56 -17.91 -4.43
N HIS A 79 -0.30 -17.20 -5.54
CA HIS A 79 0.57 -17.68 -6.60
C HIS A 79 1.98 -17.08 -6.49
N GLU A 80 3.03 -17.93 -6.52
CA GLU A 80 4.44 -17.53 -6.33
C GLU A 80 4.95 -16.47 -7.33
N ASN A 81 4.46 -16.50 -8.58
CA ASN A 81 4.78 -15.54 -9.63
C ASN A 81 3.98 -14.21 -9.56
N ILE A 82 3.15 -14.01 -8.53
CA ILE A 82 2.48 -12.73 -8.26
C ILE A 82 3.25 -12.00 -7.17
N ILE A 83 3.51 -10.70 -7.38
CA ILE A 83 4.17 -9.88 -6.37
C ILE A 83 3.38 -9.92 -5.07
N ARG A 84 4.01 -10.07 -3.91
CA ARG A 84 3.29 -10.14 -2.64
C ARG A 84 3.05 -8.75 -2.06
N LEU A 85 1.80 -8.47 -1.69
CA LEU A 85 1.47 -7.25 -0.95
C LEU A 85 1.68 -7.46 0.55
N LEU A 86 2.65 -6.77 1.14
CA LEU A 86 2.96 -6.91 2.57
C LEU A 86 1.97 -6.20 3.48
N GLY A 87 1.44 -5.06 3.04
CA GLY A 87 0.50 -4.22 3.81
C GLY A 87 0.48 -2.79 3.32
N ILE A 88 0.07 -1.88 4.20
CA ILE A 88 -0.11 -0.45 3.90
C ILE A 88 0.60 0.44 4.92
N THR A 89 0.90 1.66 4.51
CA THR A 89 1.50 2.70 5.34
C THR A 89 0.91 4.04 4.96
N LYS A 90 0.90 4.99 5.90
CA LYS A 90 0.50 6.37 5.66
C LYS A 90 1.67 7.28 6.02
N ASP A 91 2.16 8.03 5.04
CA ASP A 91 3.09 9.13 5.31
C ASP A 91 2.35 10.24 6.09
N SER A 92 3.02 10.83 7.06
CA SER A 92 2.40 11.74 8.06
C SER A 92 2.08 13.10 7.46
#